data_AF-A0AAN7QK98-F1
#
_entry.id   AF-A0AAN7QK98-F1
#
_cell.length_a   1.000
_cell.length_b   1.000
_cell.length_c   1.000
_cell.angle_alpha   90.00
_cell.angle_beta   90.00
_cell.angle_gamma   90.00
#
_symmetry.space_group_name_H-M   'P 1'
#
loop_
_entity.id
_entity.type
_entity.pdbx_description
1 polymer ?
#
loop_
_entity_poly.entity_id
_entity_poly.type
_entity_poly.pdbx_seq_one_letter_code
_entity_poly.pdbx_strand_id
1 'polypeptide(L)'
;MRNAIIGGIGVITFVAGYIQGKKERVHWNYDFHKPIFGKVLAATPFTPAVTNNQPTTSRISQIMKYGFPGLENIRSFDDYVLSYDRRTRVAYWVFEHLTKENIKSNETVDRSLCEFKPDESIHPYFRSLNSDFKGSGYDRGHLAAAGNHKSCQKHVEQTFYLSNMAPQVGTGFNRHSWNRLEKYVRKLTKLHNNVYCCTGPLYLPRKESDGKNYVKYEVIGANNVAVPTHFFKVVVMETVNGTFEMEAFVMPNQPIDDSIPLSSFQVPPDSIERSAGLLFFDNLSKEKINKINGKRK
;
A
#
# COMPACT_ATOMS: atom_id res chain seq x y z
N MET A 1 58.25 -41.47 20.15
CA MET A 1 58.21 -42.71 19.32
C MET A 1 56.78 -42.84 18.82
N ARG A 2 56.47 -42.47 17.56
CA ARG A 2 56.34 -43.35 16.35
C ARG A 2 55.34 -44.49 16.59
N ASN A 3 54.25 -44.74 15.85
CA ASN A 3 53.77 -44.44 14.49
C ASN A 3 52.21 -44.39 14.51
N ALA A 4 51.52 -43.44 13.87
CA ALA A 4 51.02 -43.43 12.48
C ALA A 4 50.09 -44.60 12.09
N ILE A 5 48.78 -44.32 11.98
CA ILE A 5 47.79 -45.09 11.21
C ILE A 5 47.09 -44.12 10.25
N ILE A 6 46.97 -44.58 9.00
CA ILE A 6 46.52 -43.90 7.79
C ILE A 6 45.04 -44.23 7.52
N GLY A 7 44.31 -43.30 6.91
CA GLY A 7 43.09 -43.56 6.12
C GLY A 7 41.95 -42.60 6.47
N GLY A 8 41.29 -41.92 5.56
CA GLY A 8 41.40 -41.77 4.11
C GLY A 8 40.42 -40.67 3.70
N ILE A 9 40.84 -39.77 2.82
CA ILE A 9 40.06 -38.62 2.34
C ILE A 9 39.16 -39.10 1.20
N GLY A 10 37.84 -38.97 1.38
CA GLY A 10 36.86 -39.21 0.33
C GLY A 10 36.68 -37.98 -0.56
N VAL A 11 37.37 -37.96 -1.71
CA VAL A 11 37.13 -37.02 -2.81
C VAL A 11 36.07 -37.62 -3.73
N ILE A 12 34.87 -37.02 -3.78
CA ILE A 12 33.86 -37.40 -4.77
C ILE A 12 34.24 -36.72 -6.09
N THR A 13 34.74 -37.54 -7.01
CA THR A 13 35.03 -37.17 -8.39
C THR A 13 33.78 -37.48 -9.24
N PHE A 14 33.25 -36.47 -9.93
CA PHE A 14 32.19 -36.66 -10.94
C PHE A 14 32.83 -37.22 -12.22
N VAL A 15 32.47 -38.45 -12.59
CA VAL A 15 32.82 -39.06 -13.88
C VAL A 15 31.67 -38.80 -14.86
N ALA A 16 32.01 -38.18 -15.99
CA ALA A 16 31.10 -37.95 -17.11
C ALA A 16 30.87 -39.28 -17.87
N GLY A 17 29.61 -39.74 -17.88
CA GLY A 17 29.15 -40.86 -18.70
C GLY A 17 28.55 -40.38 -20.01
N TYR A 18 29.20 -40.76 -21.12
CA TYR A 18 28.74 -40.56 -22.49
C TYR A 18 27.63 -41.59 -22.79
N ILE A 19 26.41 -41.15 -23.11
CA ILE A 19 25.40 -41.99 -23.79
C ILE A 19 24.87 -41.24 -25.01
N GLN A 20 25.09 -41.89 -26.15
CA GLN A 20 24.74 -41.46 -27.50
C GLN A 20 23.21 -41.49 -27.70
N GLY A 21 22.57 -40.33 -27.74
CA GLY A 21 21.15 -40.16 -28.09
C GLY A 21 20.98 -39.49 -29.45
N LYS A 22 20.16 -40.10 -30.31
CA LYS A 22 19.89 -39.74 -31.71
C LYS A 22 19.54 -38.24 -31.91
N LYS A 23 20.17 -37.60 -32.89
CA LYS A 23 19.74 -36.29 -33.43
C LYS A 23 18.51 -36.48 -34.33
N GLU A 24 17.32 -36.21 -33.80
CA GLU A 24 16.16 -35.91 -34.65
C GLU A 24 16.12 -34.39 -34.90
N ARG A 25 16.20 -34.00 -36.18
CA ARG A 25 16.00 -32.62 -36.63
C ARG A 25 14.49 -32.37 -36.67
N VAL A 26 13.99 -31.55 -35.75
CA VAL A 26 12.63 -31.01 -35.83
C VAL A 26 12.65 -29.86 -36.85
N HIS A 27 12.02 -30.08 -38.00
CA HIS A 27 11.72 -29.03 -38.97
C HIS A 27 10.50 -28.24 -38.49
N TRP A 28 10.66 -26.93 -38.30
CA TRP A 28 9.54 -26.01 -38.13
C TRP A 28 9.05 -25.55 -39.50
N ASN A 29 7.90 -26.07 -39.96
CA ASN A 29 7.17 -25.49 -41.08
C ASN A 29 6.36 -24.29 -40.54
N TYR A 30 6.75 -23.07 -40.93
CA TYR A 30 5.94 -21.88 -40.74
C TYR A 30 5.09 -21.66 -42.00
N ASP A 31 3.80 -21.95 -41.92
CA ASP A 31 2.81 -21.55 -42.91
C ASP A 31 2.43 -20.07 -42.70
N PHE A 32 2.89 -19.20 -43.60
CA PHE A 32 2.45 -17.80 -43.67
C PHE A 32 1.03 -17.72 -44.24
N HIS A 33 0.02 -17.66 -43.37
CA HIS A 33 -1.32 -17.23 -43.77
C HIS A 33 -1.38 -15.70 -43.82
N LYS A 34 -1.70 -15.14 -44.99
CA LYS A 34 -1.92 -13.71 -45.21
C LYS A 34 -3.14 -13.23 -44.40
N PRO A 35 -3.11 -12.00 -43.84
CA PRO A 35 -4.23 -11.49 -43.08
C PRO A 35 -5.41 -11.14 -44.00
N ILE A 36 -6.61 -11.58 -43.60
CA ILE A 36 -7.87 -11.13 -44.20
C ILE A 36 -8.17 -9.76 -43.62
N PHE A 37 -8.06 -8.70 -44.43
CA PHE A 37 -8.51 -7.36 -44.07
C PHE A 37 -10.04 -7.35 -43.97
N GLY A 38 -10.56 -7.44 -42.74
CA GLY A 38 -11.97 -7.17 -42.45
C GLY A 38 -12.30 -5.70 -42.71
N LYS A 39 -13.46 -5.46 -43.34
CA LYS A 39 -13.97 -4.14 -43.70
C LYS A 39 -14.03 -3.20 -42.48
N VAL A 40 -13.40 -2.04 -42.59
CA VAL A 40 -13.51 -0.94 -41.63
C VAL A 40 -14.93 -0.37 -41.71
N LEU A 41 -15.70 -0.45 -40.62
CA LEU A 41 -16.91 0.33 -40.45
C LEU A 41 -16.49 1.77 -40.15
N ALA A 42 -16.95 2.72 -40.96
CA ALA A 42 -16.74 4.15 -40.71
C ALA A 42 -17.34 4.52 -39.34
N ALA A 43 -16.54 5.14 -38.48
CA ALA A 43 -17.01 5.69 -37.22
C ALA A 43 -18.02 6.82 -37.50
N THR A 44 -19.20 6.75 -36.90
CA THR A 44 -20.12 7.88 -36.86
C THR A 44 -19.50 9.00 -36.01
N PRO A 45 -19.53 10.26 -36.47
CA PRO A 45 -18.99 11.37 -35.69
C PRO A 45 -19.81 11.55 -34.41
N PHE A 46 -19.11 11.58 -33.28
CA PHE A 46 -19.65 11.91 -31.98
C PHE A 46 -20.04 13.39 -31.94
N THR A 47 -21.33 13.68 -31.80
CA THR A 47 -21.82 15.02 -31.47
C THR A 47 -21.66 15.22 -29.97
N PRO A 48 -20.79 16.12 -29.48
CA PRO A 48 -20.71 16.39 -28.06
C PRO A 48 -22.01 17.05 -27.58
N ALA A 49 -22.67 16.42 -26.62
CA ALA A 49 -23.75 17.04 -25.87
C ALA A 49 -23.20 18.28 -25.13
N VAL A 50 -23.80 19.44 -25.38
CA VAL A 50 -23.54 20.65 -24.60
C VAL A 50 -24.01 20.38 -23.17
N THR A 51 -23.07 20.16 -22.27
CA THR A 51 -23.32 20.12 -20.82
C THR A 51 -22.81 21.42 -20.22
N ASN A 52 -23.66 22.07 -19.43
CA ASN A 52 -23.36 23.33 -18.77
C ASN A 52 -22.06 23.22 -17.94
N ASN A 53 -21.05 23.97 -18.35
CA ASN A 53 -19.75 24.06 -17.69
C ASN A 53 -19.87 24.68 -16.30
N GLN A 54 -19.90 23.82 -15.29
CA GLN A 54 -19.12 24.03 -14.06
C GLN A 54 -18.08 22.91 -14.05
N PRO A 55 -16.77 23.19 -14.06
CA PRO A 55 -15.76 22.14 -14.00
C PRO A 55 -15.80 21.52 -12.60
N THR A 56 -16.63 20.50 -12.41
CA THR A 56 -16.56 19.68 -11.20
C THR A 56 -15.29 18.85 -11.30
N THR A 57 -14.23 19.31 -10.64
CA THR A 57 -12.99 18.54 -10.51
C THR A 57 -13.33 17.14 -10.01
N SER A 58 -12.84 16.09 -10.67
CA SER A 58 -13.09 14.71 -10.24
C SER A 58 -12.63 14.50 -8.79
N ARG A 59 -13.31 13.63 -8.03
CA ARG A 59 -12.92 13.34 -6.64
C ARG A 59 -11.49 12.82 -6.53
N ILE A 60 -11.01 12.06 -7.53
CA ILE A 60 -9.62 11.63 -7.66
C ILE A 60 -8.68 12.83 -7.74
N SER A 61 -8.96 13.80 -8.62
CA SER A 61 -8.13 15.00 -8.76
C SER A 61 -8.07 15.81 -7.47
N GLN A 62 -9.14 15.80 -6.67
CA GLN A 62 -9.14 16.42 -5.35
C GLN A 62 -8.29 15.66 -4.35
N ILE A 63 -8.34 14.32 -4.33
CA ILE A 63 -7.53 13.47 -3.42
C ILE A 63 -6.05 13.57 -3.77
N MET A 64 -5.72 13.47 -5.06
CA MET A 64 -4.35 13.41 -5.58
C MET A 64 -3.80 14.78 -5.96
N LYS A 65 -4.34 15.85 -5.36
CA LYS A 65 -3.96 17.25 -5.64
C LYS A 65 -2.44 17.49 -5.62
N TYR A 66 -1.74 16.78 -4.75
CA TYR A 66 -0.30 16.93 -4.52
C TYR A 66 0.54 15.82 -5.13
N GLY A 67 0.02 15.12 -6.13
CA GLY A 67 0.76 14.09 -6.88
C GLY A 67 0.50 12.67 -6.38
N PHE A 68 1.02 11.72 -7.14
CA PHE A 68 0.89 10.28 -6.89
C PHE A 68 2.21 9.75 -6.32
N PRO A 69 2.22 9.05 -5.17
CA PRO A 69 3.47 8.54 -4.61
C PRO A 69 4.22 7.54 -5.50
N GLY A 70 3.47 6.82 -6.33
CA GLY A 70 3.89 5.88 -7.36
C GLY A 70 2.70 5.64 -8.31
N LEU A 71 2.87 4.86 -9.37
CA LEU A 71 1.81 4.65 -10.38
C LEU A 71 1.43 3.17 -10.59
N GLU A 72 1.89 2.30 -9.69
CA GLU A 72 1.72 0.86 -9.79
C GLU A 72 0.28 0.45 -9.42
N ASN A 73 -0.41 -0.25 -10.34
CA ASN A 73 -1.74 -0.84 -10.13
C ASN A 73 -2.72 0.09 -9.38
N ILE A 74 -2.87 1.33 -9.86
CA ILE A 74 -3.76 2.33 -9.25
C ILE A 74 -5.21 1.89 -9.34
N ARG A 75 -5.93 2.04 -8.22
CA ARG A 75 -7.37 1.86 -8.10
C ARG A 75 -7.96 3.12 -7.49
N SER A 76 -9.01 3.64 -8.10
CA SER A 76 -9.82 4.68 -7.50
C SER A 76 -11.04 4.06 -6.85
N PHE A 77 -11.26 4.40 -5.60
CA PHE A 77 -12.55 4.24 -4.94
C PHE A 77 -13.25 5.60 -4.89
N ASP A 78 -14.45 5.64 -4.34
CA ASP A 78 -15.28 6.84 -4.38
C ASP A 78 -14.70 7.95 -3.49
N ASP A 79 -13.95 7.60 -2.42
CA ASP A 79 -13.44 8.57 -1.45
C ASP A 79 -11.99 8.35 -0.98
N TYR A 80 -11.26 7.42 -1.61
CA TYR A 80 -9.81 7.24 -1.45
C TYR A 80 -9.18 6.66 -2.72
N VAL A 81 -7.86 6.79 -2.86
CA VAL A 81 -7.08 6.19 -3.95
C VAL A 81 -6.10 5.19 -3.37
N LEU A 82 -5.85 4.10 -4.09
CA LEU A 82 -5.00 2.99 -3.66
C LEU A 82 -4.04 2.58 -4.78
N SER A 83 -2.79 2.30 -4.44
CA SER A 83 -1.83 1.60 -5.30
C SER A 83 -1.59 0.20 -4.74
N TYR A 84 -1.85 -0.84 -5.52
CA TYR A 84 -1.81 -2.23 -5.02
C TYR A 84 -0.50 -2.95 -5.39
N ASP A 85 0.16 -3.56 -4.41
CA ASP A 85 1.30 -4.44 -4.64
C ASP A 85 0.83 -5.89 -4.82
N ARG A 86 0.75 -6.32 -6.08
CA ARG A 86 0.39 -7.69 -6.46
C ARG A 86 1.33 -8.75 -5.88
N ARG A 87 2.59 -8.41 -5.56
CA ARG A 87 3.58 -9.34 -5.01
C ARG A 87 3.37 -9.56 -3.52
N THR A 88 3.07 -8.51 -2.76
CA THR A 88 2.87 -8.61 -1.30
C THR A 88 1.41 -8.85 -0.91
N ARG A 89 0.48 -8.71 -1.85
CA ARG A 89 -0.97 -8.86 -1.66
C ARG A 89 -1.55 -7.83 -0.67
N VAL A 90 -0.88 -6.68 -0.56
CA VAL A 90 -1.30 -5.50 0.21
C VAL A 90 -1.08 -4.25 -0.65
N ALA A 91 -1.55 -3.09 -0.22
CA ALA A 91 -1.27 -1.85 -0.94
C ALA A 91 0.20 -1.42 -0.80
N TYR A 92 0.78 -0.80 -1.84
CA TYR A 92 1.96 0.04 -1.69
C TYR A 92 1.63 1.26 -0.83
N TRP A 93 0.51 1.90 -1.13
CA TRP A 93 0.01 3.06 -0.41
C TRP A 93 -1.48 3.26 -0.68
N VAL A 94 -2.14 3.98 0.22
CA VAL A 94 -3.44 4.61 0.01
C VAL A 94 -3.32 6.11 0.26
N PHE A 95 -4.20 6.87 -0.36
CA PHE A 95 -4.24 8.32 -0.26
C PHE A 95 -5.66 8.79 0.03
N GLU A 96 -5.77 9.62 1.07
CA GLU A 96 -7.02 10.15 1.59
C GLU A 96 -6.97 11.67 1.61
N HIS A 97 -8.08 12.32 1.24
CA HIS A 97 -8.28 13.75 1.45
C HIS A 97 -9.46 13.93 2.40
N LEU A 98 -9.18 14.45 3.59
CA LEU A 98 -10.09 14.61 4.70
C LEU A 98 -10.43 16.09 4.90
N THR A 99 -11.71 16.37 5.07
CA THR A 99 -12.25 17.65 5.50
C THR A 99 -13.13 17.43 6.73
N LYS A 100 -13.54 18.49 7.42
CA LYS A 100 -14.47 18.36 8.54
C LYS A 100 -15.81 17.76 8.10
N GLU A 101 -16.24 18.06 6.89
CA GLU A 101 -17.51 17.65 6.30
C GLU A 101 -17.51 16.16 5.93
N ASN A 102 -16.46 15.65 5.29
CA ASN A 102 -16.46 14.28 4.80
C ASN A 102 -16.23 13.21 5.89
N ILE A 103 -15.59 13.58 7.01
CA ILE A 103 -15.44 12.69 8.17
C ILE A 103 -16.59 12.80 9.17
N LYS A 104 -17.53 13.72 8.97
CA LYS A 104 -18.68 13.90 9.86
C LYS A 104 -19.52 12.63 9.83
N SER A 105 -19.98 12.20 11.01
CA SER A 105 -20.89 11.06 11.09
C SER A 105 -22.19 11.38 10.35
N ASN A 106 -22.63 10.47 9.51
CA ASN A 106 -23.93 10.50 8.87
C ASN A 106 -24.79 9.39 9.50
N GLU A 107 -26.01 9.73 9.91
CA GLU A 107 -26.94 8.81 10.59
C GLU A 107 -27.38 7.65 9.68
N THR A 108 -27.31 7.83 8.36
CA THR A 108 -27.62 6.79 7.38
C THR A 108 -26.45 5.84 7.10
N VAL A 109 -25.30 6.05 7.74
CA VAL A 109 -24.10 5.23 7.55
C VAL A 109 -23.89 4.31 8.75
N ASP A 110 -23.99 3.02 8.49
CA ASP A 110 -23.79 1.97 9.48
C ASP A 110 -22.61 1.07 9.11
N ARG A 111 -21.53 1.21 9.88
CA ARG A 111 -20.30 0.41 9.72
C ARG A 111 -20.53 -1.07 10.03
N SER A 112 -21.53 -1.42 10.84
CA SER A 112 -21.81 -2.81 11.20
C SER A 112 -22.31 -3.65 10.01
N LEU A 113 -22.85 -2.99 8.98
CA LEU A 113 -23.25 -3.60 7.72
C LEU A 113 -22.07 -3.88 6.77
N CYS A 114 -20.87 -3.39 7.09
CA CYS A 114 -19.70 -3.56 6.22
C CYS A 114 -19.07 -4.94 6.41
N GLU A 115 -18.82 -5.63 5.30
CA GLU A 115 -18.18 -6.94 5.28
C GLU A 115 -16.79 -6.89 4.66
N PHE A 116 -15.83 -7.53 5.32
CA PHE A 116 -14.52 -7.77 4.72
C PHE A 116 -14.67 -8.68 3.52
N LYS A 117 -14.37 -8.17 2.32
CA LYS A 117 -14.55 -8.93 1.08
C LYS A 117 -13.37 -8.77 0.12
N PRO A 118 -13.05 -9.80 -0.68
CA PRO A 118 -12.06 -9.68 -1.73
C PRO A 118 -12.40 -8.56 -2.72
N ASP A 119 -11.37 -7.92 -3.26
CA ASP A 119 -11.51 -7.01 -4.40
C ASP A 119 -11.48 -7.82 -5.70
N GLU A 120 -12.64 -8.03 -6.31
CA GLU A 120 -12.80 -8.90 -7.48
C GLU A 120 -12.14 -8.37 -8.75
N SER A 121 -11.83 -7.07 -8.78
CA SER A 121 -11.08 -6.47 -9.88
C SER A 121 -9.61 -6.89 -9.93
N ILE A 122 -9.07 -7.40 -8.81
CA ILE A 122 -7.70 -7.88 -8.73
C ILE A 122 -7.68 -9.32 -9.23
N HIS A 123 -6.80 -9.60 -10.19
CA HIS A 123 -6.63 -10.94 -10.73
C HIS A 123 -6.43 -11.97 -9.60
N PRO A 124 -7.10 -13.15 -9.65
CA PRO A 124 -7.12 -14.11 -8.54
C PRO A 124 -5.74 -14.48 -7.96
N TYR A 125 -4.69 -14.57 -8.80
CA TYR A 125 -3.32 -14.88 -8.34
C TYR A 125 -2.73 -13.89 -7.33
N PHE A 126 -3.24 -12.65 -7.31
CA PHE A 126 -2.68 -11.55 -6.53
C PHE A 126 -3.66 -11.05 -5.47
N ARG A 127 -4.76 -11.78 -5.25
CA ARG A 127 -5.85 -11.38 -4.38
C ARG A 127 -5.67 -12.01 -3.00
N SER A 128 -5.65 -11.19 -1.95
CA SER A 128 -5.78 -11.68 -0.57
C SER A 128 -7.23 -12.07 -0.29
N LEU A 129 -7.44 -13.12 0.50
CA LEU A 129 -8.73 -13.65 0.90
C LEU A 129 -8.89 -13.66 2.42
N ASN A 130 -10.12 -13.69 2.91
CA ASN A 130 -10.39 -13.80 4.35
C ASN A 130 -9.73 -15.06 4.97
N SER A 131 -9.60 -16.14 4.20
CA SER A 131 -8.91 -17.36 4.62
C SER A 131 -7.43 -17.15 4.92
N ASP A 132 -6.77 -16.17 4.30
CA ASP A 132 -5.35 -15.90 4.57
C ASP A 132 -5.14 -15.27 5.95
N PHE A 133 -6.11 -14.49 6.42
CA PHE A 133 -6.07 -13.84 7.73
C PHE A 133 -6.62 -14.74 8.85
N LYS A 134 -7.53 -15.67 8.52
CA LYS A 134 -8.19 -16.53 9.51
C LYS A 134 -7.17 -17.41 10.22
N GLY A 135 -7.07 -17.26 11.55
CA GLY A 135 -6.15 -18.04 12.39
C GLY A 135 -4.68 -17.62 12.26
N SER A 136 -4.37 -16.53 11.54
CA SER A 136 -2.99 -16.04 11.34
C SER A 136 -2.37 -15.36 12.57
N GLY A 137 -3.19 -14.95 13.54
CA GLY A 137 -2.76 -14.08 14.65
C GLY A 137 -2.78 -12.58 14.33
N TYR A 138 -3.07 -12.20 13.08
CA TYR A 138 -3.15 -10.80 12.65
C TYR A 138 -4.60 -10.35 12.38
N ASP A 139 -4.86 -9.08 12.65
CA ASP A 139 -6.07 -8.42 12.19
C ASP A 139 -5.97 -8.08 10.70
N ARG A 140 -7.14 -7.94 10.07
CA ARG A 140 -7.31 -7.25 8.78
C ARG A 140 -7.24 -5.74 9.04
N GLY A 141 -6.03 -5.21 9.11
CA GLY A 141 -5.77 -3.81 9.42
C GLY A 141 -6.01 -2.91 8.21
N HIS A 142 -6.88 -1.90 8.36
CA HIS A 142 -7.18 -0.96 7.28
C HIS A 142 -6.00 0.00 7.06
N LEU A 143 -5.70 0.33 5.81
CA LEU A 143 -4.81 1.43 5.46
C LEU A 143 -5.59 2.75 5.34
N ALA A 144 -6.64 2.77 4.52
CA ALA A 144 -7.64 3.82 4.47
C ALA A 144 -8.72 3.47 5.51
N ALA A 145 -8.74 4.22 6.61
CA ALA A 145 -9.49 3.82 7.79
C ALA A 145 -11.00 4.06 7.58
N ALA A 146 -11.84 3.06 7.86
CA ALA A 146 -13.31 3.19 7.80
C ALA A 146 -13.85 4.46 8.50
N GLY A 147 -13.20 4.88 9.59
CA GLY A 147 -13.57 6.07 10.35
C GLY A 147 -13.39 7.40 9.61
N ASN A 148 -12.68 7.41 8.47
CA ASN A 148 -12.41 8.59 7.65
C ASN A 148 -13.45 8.78 6.53
N HIS A 149 -14.27 7.77 6.25
CA HIS A 149 -15.15 7.72 5.07
C HIS A 149 -16.62 7.59 5.47
N LYS A 150 -17.09 8.47 6.35
CA LYS A 150 -18.39 8.36 7.03
C LYS A 150 -19.55 9.11 6.37
N SER A 151 -19.29 9.79 5.26
CA SER A 151 -20.27 10.62 4.56
C SER A 151 -21.32 9.80 3.80
N CYS A 152 -20.94 8.62 3.32
CA CYS A 152 -21.79 7.74 2.52
C CYS A 152 -21.51 6.27 2.84
N GLN A 153 -22.55 5.43 2.85
CA GLN A 153 -22.46 4.01 3.17
C GLN A 153 -21.49 3.29 2.21
N LYS A 154 -21.58 3.60 0.91
CA LYS A 154 -20.68 3.04 -0.11
C LYS A 154 -19.20 3.40 0.14
N HIS A 155 -18.92 4.61 0.64
CA HIS A 155 -17.54 5.04 0.92
C HIS A 155 -16.93 4.18 2.04
N VAL A 156 -17.66 3.98 3.14
CA VAL A 156 -17.17 3.13 4.24
C VAL A 156 -17.06 1.67 3.81
N GLU A 157 -18.03 1.13 3.05
CA GLU A 157 -17.99 -0.25 2.55
C GLU A 157 -16.77 -0.53 1.67
N GLN A 158 -16.39 0.42 0.81
CA GLN A 158 -15.20 0.29 -0.03
C GLN A 158 -13.90 0.20 0.78
N THR A 159 -13.88 0.68 2.02
CA THR A 159 -12.70 0.52 2.89
C THR A 159 -12.51 -0.92 3.38
N PHE A 160 -13.56 -1.76 3.32
CA PHE A 160 -13.51 -3.16 3.74
C PHE A 160 -13.06 -4.13 2.64
N TYR A 161 -12.69 -3.63 1.46
CA TYR A 161 -12.00 -4.45 0.47
C TYR A 161 -10.66 -4.94 1.02
N LEU A 162 -10.36 -6.23 0.84
CA LEU A 162 -9.10 -6.81 1.30
C LEU A 162 -7.87 -6.21 0.60
N SER A 163 -8.04 -5.55 -0.54
CA SER A 163 -6.98 -4.79 -1.19
C SER A 163 -6.48 -3.60 -0.35
N ASN A 164 -7.34 -3.06 0.52
CA ASN A 164 -7.02 -2.01 1.50
C ASN A 164 -6.53 -2.56 2.85
N MET A 165 -6.33 -3.88 2.95
CA MET A 165 -5.89 -4.52 4.19
C MET A 165 -4.40 -4.85 4.16
N ALA A 166 -3.79 -4.79 5.34
CA ALA A 166 -2.52 -5.44 5.62
C ALA A 166 -2.61 -6.21 6.94
N PRO A 167 -1.86 -7.31 7.11
CA PRO A 167 -1.77 -7.99 8.40
C PRO A 167 -1.18 -7.06 9.46
N GLN A 168 -1.99 -6.74 10.47
CA GLN A 168 -1.58 -5.89 11.58
C GLN A 168 -1.72 -6.62 12.91
N VAL A 169 -0.78 -6.42 13.82
CA VAL A 169 -0.93 -6.89 15.21
C VAL A 169 -2.19 -6.27 15.81
N GLY A 170 -3.05 -7.10 16.42
CA GLY A 170 -4.35 -6.66 16.91
C GLY A 170 -4.26 -5.83 18.19
N THR A 171 -4.03 -6.51 19.32
CA THR A 171 -3.89 -5.87 20.64
C THR A 171 -2.56 -5.12 20.74
N GLY A 172 -2.57 -3.90 21.30
CA GLY A 172 -1.40 -3.03 21.39
C GLY A 172 -1.05 -2.27 20.10
N PHE A 173 -1.60 -2.64 18.94
CA PHE A 173 -1.32 -1.95 17.66
C PHE A 173 -2.59 -1.52 16.92
N ASN A 174 -3.14 -2.33 16.00
CA ASN A 174 -4.31 -1.99 15.15
C ASN A 174 -5.47 -1.42 15.99
N ARG A 175 -5.84 -2.13 17.06
CA ARG A 175 -6.99 -1.77 17.90
C ARG A 175 -6.70 -0.61 18.86
N HIS A 176 -5.42 -0.27 19.07
CA HIS A 176 -4.93 0.68 20.09
C HIS A 176 -4.07 1.78 19.48
N SER A 177 -2.74 1.67 19.54
CA SER A 177 -1.79 2.70 19.13
C SER A 177 -1.93 3.16 17.67
N TRP A 178 -2.22 2.27 16.73
CA TRP A 178 -2.49 2.66 15.34
C TRP A 178 -3.80 3.46 15.21
N ASN A 179 -4.88 2.99 15.84
CA ASN A 179 -6.15 3.71 15.93
C ASN A 179 -6.03 5.06 16.67
N ARG A 180 -5.10 5.20 17.65
CA ARG A 180 -4.77 6.50 18.26
C ARG A 180 -4.21 7.46 17.23
N LEU A 181 -3.29 7.01 16.36
CA LEU A 181 -2.77 7.82 15.26
C LEU A 181 -3.87 8.18 14.26
N GLU A 182 -4.74 7.24 13.88
CA GLU A 182 -5.87 7.54 12.99
C GLU A 182 -6.85 8.56 13.57
N LYS A 183 -7.18 8.42 14.87
CA LYS A 183 -8.01 9.41 15.60
C LYS A 183 -7.34 10.78 15.65
N TYR A 184 -6.02 10.82 15.80
CA TYR A 184 -5.25 12.05 15.76
C TYR A 184 -5.33 12.72 14.38
N VAL A 185 -5.05 11.98 13.30
CA VAL A 185 -5.15 12.51 11.93
C VAL A 185 -6.55 13.07 11.64
N ARG A 186 -7.62 12.37 12.06
CA ARG A 186 -8.99 12.91 11.96
C ARG A 186 -9.22 14.18 12.78
N LYS A 187 -8.60 14.31 13.95
CA LYS A 187 -8.74 15.53 14.78
C LYS A 187 -8.12 16.76 14.10
N LEU A 188 -7.13 16.59 13.22
CA LEU A 188 -6.50 17.69 12.49
C LEU A 188 -7.50 18.46 11.62
N THR A 189 -8.58 17.82 11.14
CA THR A 189 -9.63 18.51 10.36
C THR A 189 -10.43 19.52 11.16
N LYS A 190 -10.28 19.55 12.50
CA LYS A 190 -10.83 20.61 13.35
C LYS A 190 -10.03 21.91 13.28
N LEU A 191 -8.75 21.81 12.89
CA LEU A 191 -7.79 22.91 12.83
C LEU A 191 -7.47 23.32 11.39
N HIS A 192 -7.61 22.38 10.45
CA HIS A 192 -7.25 22.54 9.04
C HIS A 192 -8.42 22.16 8.14
N ASN A 193 -8.69 22.97 7.12
CA ASN A 193 -9.81 22.74 6.20
C ASN A 193 -9.59 21.48 5.36
N ASN A 194 -8.36 21.28 4.89
CA ASN A 194 -7.96 20.14 4.07
C ASN A 194 -6.78 19.43 4.74
N VAL A 195 -6.94 18.12 4.97
CA VAL A 195 -5.91 17.23 5.50
C VAL A 195 -5.72 16.09 4.52
N TYR A 196 -4.51 15.96 3.99
CA TYR A 196 -4.14 14.92 3.05
C TYR A 196 -3.28 13.89 3.77
N CYS A 197 -3.60 12.61 3.64
CA CYS A 197 -2.90 11.54 4.34
C CYS A 197 -2.56 10.41 3.35
N CYS A 198 -1.26 10.11 3.23
CA CYS A 198 -0.77 8.91 2.59
C CYS A 198 -0.43 7.87 3.66
N THR A 199 -0.94 6.64 3.52
CA THR A 199 -0.70 5.54 4.46
C THR A 199 -0.17 4.33 3.71
N GLY A 200 0.81 3.61 4.26
CA GLY A 200 1.28 2.37 3.62
C GLY A 200 2.16 1.50 4.53
N PRO A 201 2.46 0.28 4.09
CA PRO A 201 3.39 -0.63 4.76
C PRO A 201 4.86 -0.28 4.49
N LEU A 202 5.75 -0.75 5.38
CA LEU A 202 7.20 -0.76 5.18
C LEU A 202 7.80 -2.13 5.53
N TYR A 203 8.87 -2.48 4.82
CA TYR A 203 9.66 -3.69 5.01
C TYR A 203 11.11 -3.29 5.32
N LEU A 204 11.36 -2.92 6.58
CA LEU A 204 12.62 -2.30 6.99
C LEU A 204 13.71 -3.35 7.28
N PRO A 205 14.97 -3.07 6.93
CA PRO A 205 16.08 -3.95 7.23
C PRO A 205 16.44 -3.89 8.72
N ARG A 206 16.99 -5.00 9.23
CA ARG A 206 17.65 -5.07 10.52
C ARG A 206 19.02 -5.73 10.38
N LYS A 207 19.98 -5.30 11.19
CA LYS A 207 21.31 -5.91 11.25
C LYS A 207 21.24 -7.21 12.06
N GLU A 208 21.72 -8.30 11.51
CA GLU A 208 21.78 -9.61 12.21
C GLU A 208 23.19 -9.89 12.76
N SER A 209 23.37 -11.00 13.48
CA SER A 209 24.61 -11.33 14.21
C SER A 209 25.84 -11.49 13.30
N ASP A 210 25.64 -11.78 12.01
CA ASP A 210 26.72 -11.87 11.01
C ASP A 210 27.19 -10.50 10.51
N GLY A 211 26.61 -9.41 11.02
CA GLY A 211 26.96 -8.04 10.68
C GLY A 211 26.30 -7.50 9.41
N LYS A 212 25.45 -8.28 8.71
CA LYS A 212 24.76 -7.84 7.50
C LYS A 212 23.34 -7.37 7.80
N ASN A 213 22.78 -6.62 6.86
CA ASN A 213 21.40 -6.14 6.91
C ASN A 213 20.48 -7.09 6.14
N TYR A 214 19.37 -7.48 6.76
CA TYR A 214 18.36 -8.34 6.17
C TYR A 214 16.98 -7.71 6.30
N VAL A 215 16.18 -7.82 5.24
CA VAL A 215 14.74 -7.60 5.30
C VAL A 215 14.09 -8.96 5.50
N LYS A 216 13.43 -9.16 6.65
CA LYS A 216 12.72 -10.39 6.99
C LYS A 216 11.33 -10.05 7.47
N TYR A 217 10.33 -10.69 6.89
CA TYR A 217 8.92 -10.56 7.25
C TYR A 217 8.20 -11.89 7.05
N GLU A 218 7.11 -12.09 7.79
CA GLU A 218 6.23 -13.25 7.64
C GLU A 218 5.32 -13.08 6.42
N VAL A 219 4.90 -14.20 5.82
CA VAL A 219 3.78 -14.25 4.88
C VAL A 219 2.72 -15.19 5.42
N ILE A 220 1.44 -14.81 5.32
CA ILE A 220 0.32 -15.59 5.88
C ILE A 220 -0.61 -16.13 4.78
N GLY A 221 -1.27 -17.24 5.08
CA GLY A 221 -2.25 -17.85 4.20
C GLY A 221 -1.68 -18.52 2.94
N ALA A 222 -2.57 -19.12 2.16
CA ALA A 222 -2.19 -19.79 0.91
C ALA A 222 -1.73 -18.79 -0.16
N ASN A 223 -2.19 -17.54 -0.07
CA ASN A 223 -1.81 -16.48 -1.01
C ASN A 223 -0.53 -15.74 -0.62
N ASN A 224 0.14 -16.15 0.47
CA ASN A 224 1.38 -15.55 0.97
C ASN A 224 1.28 -14.02 1.14
N VAL A 225 0.24 -13.56 1.85
CA VAL A 225 0.04 -12.13 2.14
C VAL A 225 1.14 -11.66 3.08
N ALA A 226 1.90 -10.65 2.68
CA ALA A 226 3.05 -10.19 3.46
C ALA A 226 2.60 -9.43 4.71
N VAL A 227 3.23 -9.75 5.85
CA VAL A 227 3.09 -9.03 7.12
C VAL A 227 4.11 -7.89 7.16
N PRO A 228 3.72 -6.62 7.04
CA PRO A 228 4.66 -5.51 7.07
C PRO A 228 5.40 -5.43 8.41
N THR A 229 6.66 -5.02 8.37
CA THR A 229 7.45 -4.80 9.59
C THR A 229 7.00 -3.54 10.33
N HIS A 230 6.59 -2.51 9.57
CA HIS A 230 6.16 -1.21 10.04
C HIS A 230 5.07 -0.67 9.13
N PHE A 231 4.38 0.37 9.59
CA PHE A 231 3.47 1.18 8.79
C PHE A 231 3.84 2.64 8.90
N PHE A 232 3.55 3.40 7.85
CA PHE A 232 3.76 4.84 7.83
C PHE A 232 2.45 5.62 7.63
N LYS A 233 2.46 6.86 8.10
CA LYS A 233 1.54 7.92 7.64
C LYS A 233 2.33 9.18 7.33
N VAL A 234 2.15 9.77 6.15
CA VAL A 234 2.63 11.11 5.80
C VAL A 234 1.41 12.00 5.60
N VAL A 235 1.33 13.06 6.38
CA VAL A 235 0.17 13.94 6.49
C VAL A 235 0.57 15.36 6.12
N VAL A 236 -0.19 15.99 5.22
CA VAL A 236 -0.07 17.41 4.89
C VAL A 236 -1.36 18.11 5.25
N MET A 237 -1.24 19.24 5.94
CA MET A 237 -2.36 20.07 6.37
C MET A 237 -2.29 21.43 5.71
N GLU A 238 -3.39 21.86 5.09
CA GLU A 238 -3.54 23.22 4.60
C GLU A 238 -3.87 24.17 5.75
N THR A 239 -3.04 25.19 5.92
CA THR A 239 -3.31 26.28 6.88
C THR A 239 -4.17 27.37 6.25
N VAL A 240 -4.86 28.15 7.08
CA VAL A 240 -5.70 29.28 6.63
C VAL A 240 -4.92 30.36 5.87
N ASN A 241 -3.61 30.44 6.05
CA ASN A 241 -2.73 31.44 5.42
C ASN A 241 -2.14 30.95 4.08
N GLY A 242 -2.59 29.81 3.55
CA GLY A 242 -2.07 29.26 2.29
C GLY A 242 -0.68 28.59 2.40
N THR A 243 -0.17 28.43 3.62
CA THR A 243 1.02 27.62 3.95
C THR A 243 0.63 26.20 4.36
N PHE A 244 1.61 25.33 4.55
CA PHE A 244 1.41 23.91 4.85
C PHE A 244 2.19 23.47 6.09
N GLU A 245 1.56 22.63 6.90
CA GLU A 245 2.24 21.82 7.90
C GLU A 245 2.37 20.39 7.37
N MET A 246 3.43 19.68 7.76
CA MET A 246 3.64 18.27 7.43
C MET A 246 3.99 17.47 8.69
N GLU A 247 3.41 16.27 8.80
CA GLU A 247 3.78 15.31 9.82
C GLU A 247 3.99 13.92 9.21
N ALA A 248 5.00 13.21 9.69
CA ALA A 248 5.42 11.92 9.15
C ALA A 248 5.68 10.95 10.30
N PHE A 249 5.01 9.81 10.29
CA PHE A 249 5.04 8.80 11.34
C PHE A 249 5.46 7.44 10.79
N VAL A 250 6.27 6.70 11.54
CA VAL A 250 6.56 5.28 11.30
C VAL A 250 6.35 4.51 12.59
N MET A 251 5.46 3.52 12.57
CA MET A 251 5.15 2.70 13.73
C MET A 251 5.44 1.22 13.46
N PRO A 252 6.13 0.50 14.37
CA PRO A 252 6.39 -0.93 14.20
C PRO A 252 5.11 -1.74 14.32
N ASN A 253 4.97 -2.78 13.50
CA ASN A 253 3.84 -3.70 13.52
C ASN A 253 3.97 -4.72 14.67
N GLN A 254 3.90 -4.22 15.90
CA GLN A 254 4.05 -4.98 17.14
C GLN A 254 3.23 -4.32 18.25
N PRO A 255 2.99 -4.97 19.39
CA PRO A 255 2.33 -4.31 20.52
C PRO A 255 3.12 -3.06 20.96
N ILE A 256 2.41 -1.95 21.13
CA ILE A 256 2.97 -0.68 21.59
C ILE A 256 2.23 -0.28 22.87
N ASP A 257 2.99 0.07 23.90
CA ASP A 257 2.44 0.59 25.16
C ASP A 257 1.68 1.91 24.92
N ASP A 258 0.45 2.01 25.41
CA ASP A 258 -0.43 3.17 25.20
C ASP A 258 0.12 4.46 25.83
N SER A 259 1.03 4.37 26.80
CA SER A 259 1.72 5.52 27.40
C SER A 259 2.71 6.20 26.45
N ILE A 260 3.19 5.50 25.40
CA ILE A 260 4.12 6.08 24.44
C ILE A 260 3.40 7.15 23.60
N PRO A 261 3.88 8.40 23.59
CA PRO A 261 3.24 9.47 22.83
C PRO A 261 3.51 9.31 21.33
N LEU A 262 2.52 9.69 20.49
CA LEU A 262 2.61 9.58 19.03
C LEU A 262 3.82 10.32 18.43
N SER A 263 4.27 11.40 19.07
CA SER A 263 5.47 12.15 18.66
C SER A 263 6.75 11.31 18.69
N SER A 264 6.81 10.24 19.50
CA SER A 264 7.95 9.31 19.53
C SER A 264 8.12 8.54 18.22
N PHE A 265 7.07 8.48 17.40
CA PHE A 265 7.07 7.82 16.09
C PHE A 265 7.25 8.80 14.94
N GLN A 266 7.44 10.09 15.21
CA GLN A 266 7.71 11.07 14.17
C GLN A 266 9.10 10.87 13.59
N VAL A 267 9.19 10.82 12.25
CA VAL A 267 10.44 10.67 11.52
C VAL A 267 10.55 11.73 10.42
N PRO A 268 11.75 12.06 9.93
CA PRO A 268 11.90 12.89 8.74
C PRO A 268 11.13 12.27 7.55
N PRO A 269 10.33 13.05 6.78
CA PRO A 269 9.55 12.50 5.66
C PRO A 269 10.40 11.77 4.61
N ASP A 270 11.63 12.26 4.37
CA ASP A 270 12.58 11.66 3.42
C ASP A 270 13.06 10.27 3.84
N SER A 271 13.04 9.96 5.15
CA SER A 271 13.33 8.59 5.63
C SER A 271 12.25 7.60 5.19
N ILE A 272 10.98 8.03 5.12
CA ILE A 272 9.87 7.22 4.61
C ILE A 272 9.99 7.08 3.10
N GLU A 273 10.27 8.18 2.38
CA GLU A 273 10.45 8.15 0.92
C GLU A 273 11.53 7.13 0.51
N ARG A 274 12.69 7.18 1.17
CA ARG A 274 13.81 6.24 0.94
C ARG A 274 13.44 4.79 1.26
N SER A 275 12.66 4.57 2.32
CA SER A 275 12.31 3.22 2.76
C SER A 275 11.16 2.59 1.96
N ALA A 276 10.22 3.42 1.49
CA ALA A 276 9.07 3.00 0.70
C ALA A 276 9.38 2.91 -0.80
N GLY A 277 10.39 3.66 -1.27
CA GLY A 277 10.65 3.84 -2.70
C GLY A 277 9.60 4.71 -3.39
N LEU A 278 9.05 5.70 -2.66
CA LEU A 278 7.97 6.58 -3.08
C LEU A 278 8.35 8.03 -2.82
N LEU A 279 7.72 8.99 -3.52
CA LEU A 279 7.82 10.42 -3.20
C LEU A 279 6.48 10.94 -2.72
N PHE A 280 6.43 11.65 -1.60
CA PHE A 280 5.15 12.13 -1.07
C PHE A 280 5.01 13.63 -1.30
N PHE A 281 3.85 14.05 -1.81
CA PHE A 281 3.54 15.46 -2.03
C PHE A 281 4.56 16.16 -2.97
N ASP A 282 5.00 15.48 -4.02
CA ASP A 282 6.05 15.96 -4.94
C ASP A 282 5.65 17.22 -5.73
N ASN A 283 4.36 17.39 -5.99
CA ASN A 283 3.80 18.60 -6.60
C ASN A 283 3.62 19.77 -5.61
N LEU A 284 3.93 19.59 -4.33
CA LEU A 284 3.89 20.65 -3.33
C LEU A 284 5.25 21.35 -3.26
N SER A 285 5.27 22.67 -3.48
CA SER A 285 6.48 23.46 -3.26
C SER A 285 6.93 23.36 -1.80
N LYS A 286 8.15 22.84 -1.59
CA LYS A 286 8.76 22.67 -0.27
C LYS A 286 8.92 23.99 0.48
N GLU A 287 8.95 25.13 -0.19
CA GLU A 287 9.03 26.47 0.43
C GLU A 287 7.72 26.87 1.12
N LYS A 288 6.59 26.32 0.68
CA LYS A 288 5.29 26.58 1.30
C LYS A 288 5.05 25.75 2.56
N ILE A 289 5.90 24.75 2.83
CA ILE A 289 5.86 23.95 4.06
C ILE A 289 6.62 24.71 5.15
N ASN A 290 5.89 25.31 6.08
CA ASN A 290 6.47 26.14 7.14
C ASN A 290 6.85 25.33 8.39
N LYS A 291 6.35 24.09 8.50
CA LYS A 291 6.54 23.25 9.68
C LYS A 291 6.54 21.77 9.32
N ILE A 292 7.48 21.04 9.89
CA ILE A 292 7.61 19.58 9.75
C ILE A 292 7.72 18.97 11.14
N ASN A 293 6.84 18.03 11.48
CA ASN A 293 6.80 17.33 12.78
C ASN A 293 6.87 18.29 13.98
N GLY A 294 6.00 19.30 14.01
CA GLY A 294 6.01 20.26 15.12
C GLY A 294 7.02 21.41 14.99
N LYS A 295 8.08 21.26 14.18
CA LYS A 295 9.22 22.18 14.12
C LYS A 295 9.14 23.10 12.92
N ARG A 296 9.42 24.39 13.11
CA ARG A 296 9.52 25.37 12.01
C ARG A 296 10.66 24.97 11.08
N LYS A 297 10.41 25.11 9.78
CA LYS A 297 11.40 24.91 8.73
C LYS A 297 12.26 26.16 8.54
#